data_AF-A0A167MYZ1-F1
#
_entry.id   AF-A0A167MYZ1-F1
#
_cell.length_a   1.000
_cell.length_b   1.000
_cell.length_c   1.000
_cell.angle_alpha   90.00
_cell.angle_beta   90.00
_cell.angle_gamma   90.00
#
_symmetry.space_group_name_H-M   'P 1'
#
loop_
_entity.id
_entity.type
_entity.pdbx_description
1 polymer ?
#
loop_
_entity_poly.entity_id
_entity_poly.type
_entity_poly.pdbx_seq_one_letter_code
_entity_poly.pdbx_strand_id
1 'polypeptide(L)'
;MGDDAYLVQLDGLHLLHCLNSMQQSLHHNLAYYYRDWQPPAYAAHLSHCQEALARWLMCRPSMDLIKFDWVEDHSRPFLDFEITRRCMDFEALLA
;
A
#
# COMPACT_ATOMS: atom_id res chain seq x y z
N MET A 1 -7.34 -25.16 10.79
CA MET A 1 -6.87 -23.93 11.46
C MET A 1 -7.51 -23.96 12.85
N GLY A 2 -6.76 -23.65 13.91
CA GLY A 2 -7.33 -23.59 15.26
C GLY A 2 -8.28 -22.40 15.40
N ASP A 3 -9.08 -22.38 16.46
CA ASP A 3 -10.09 -21.34 16.69
C ASP A 3 -9.50 -19.91 16.80
N ASP A 4 -8.19 -19.80 17.09
CA ASP A 4 -7.46 -18.53 17.21
C ASP A 4 -6.59 -18.16 15.97
N ALA A 5 -6.89 -18.74 14.80
CA ALA A 5 -6.12 -18.47 13.59
C ALA A 5 -6.65 -17.26 12.82
N TYR A 6 -5.79 -16.25 12.60
CA TYR A 6 -6.11 -15.06 11.82
C TYR A 6 -5.46 -15.08 10.44
N LEU A 7 -6.19 -14.61 9.43
CA LEU A 7 -5.62 -14.31 8.11
C LEU A 7 -4.96 -12.92 8.19
N VAL A 8 -3.67 -12.87 7.86
CA VAL A 8 -2.87 -11.64 7.94
C VAL A 8 -2.00 -11.46 6.70
N GLN A 9 -1.63 -10.22 6.40
CA GLN A 9 -0.64 -9.84 5.39
C GLN A 9 0.37 -8.84 6.00
N LEU A 10 1.57 -8.75 5.44
CA LEU A 10 2.52 -7.70 5.80
C LEU A 10 2.07 -6.34 5.21
N ASP A 11 1.97 -5.31 6.06
CA ASP A 11 1.59 -3.95 5.67
C ASP A 11 2.51 -3.42 4.56
N GLY A 12 3.82 -3.66 4.63
CA GLY A 12 4.77 -3.25 3.59
C GLY A 12 4.45 -3.80 2.20
N LEU A 13 3.97 -5.05 2.11
CA LEU A 13 3.55 -5.64 0.83
C LEU A 13 2.23 -5.02 0.33
N HIS A 14 1.30 -4.75 1.24
CA HIS A 14 0.05 -4.08 0.91
C HIS A 14 0.29 -2.65 0.40
N LEU A 15 1.15 -1.87 1.04
CA LEU A 15 1.51 -0.52 0.61
C LEU A 15 2.16 -0.52 -0.78
N LEU A 16 3.04 -1.47 -1.07
CA LEU A 16 3.65 -1.61 -2.39
C LEU A 16 2.61 -1.97 -3.46
N HIS A 17 1.68 -2.88 -3.14
CA HIS A 17 0.54 -3.20 -4.00
C HIS A 17 -0.32 -1.96 -4.28
N CYS A 18 -0.66 -1.18 -3.25
CA CYS A 18 -1.46 0.05 -3.38
C CYS A 18 -0.78 1.09 -4.27
N LEU A 19 0.53 1.33 -4.08
CA LEU A 19 1.28 2.27 -4.91
C LEU A 19 1.29 1.86 -6.39
N ASN A 20 1.47 0.56 -6.67
CA ASN A 20 1.39 0.04 -8.04
C ASN A 20 -0.03 0.16 -8.63
N SER A 21 -1.07 -0.14 -7.85
CA SER A 21 -2.46 0.03 -8.27
C SER A 21 -2.80 1.50 -8.59
N MET A 22 -2.28 2.45 -7.81
CA MET A 22 -2.39 3.89 -8.10
C MET A 22 -1.68 4.26 -9.39
N GLN A 23 -0.44 3.79 -9.60
CA GLN A 23 0.29 3.99 -10.86
C GLN A 23 -0.53 3.53 -12.05
N GLN A 24 -1.04 2.30 -12.00
CA GLN A 24 -1.85 1.74 -13.06
C GLN A 24 -3.14 2.51 -13.26
N SER A 25 -3.72 3.13 -12.23
CA SER A 25 -5.01 3.82 -12.32
C SER A 25 -4.92 5.29 -12.76
N LEU A 26 -3.73 5.91 -12.73
CA LEU A 26 -3.56 7.33 -13.05
C LEU A 26 -3.93 7.69 -14.49
N HIS A 27 -3.93 6.74 -15.42
CA HIS A 27 -4.43 7.00 -16.77
C HIS A 27 -5.95 7.29 -16.79
N HIS A 28 -6.71 6.76 -15.83
CA HIS A 28 -8.16 6.92 -15.78
C HIS A 28 -8.61 8.33 -15.37
N ASN A 29 -7.82 9.04 -14.57
CA ASN A 29 -8.18 10.35 -14.04
C ASN A 29 -7.39 11.50 -14.70
N LEU A 30 -6.42 11.18 -15.53
CA LEU A 30 -5.55 12.13 -16.23
C LEU A 30 -6.34 13.20 -16.99
N ALA A 31 -7.30 12.78 -17.83
CA ALA A 31 -8.12 13.69 -18.64
C ALA A 31 -9.08 14.54 -17.80
N TYR A 32 -9.47 14.07 -16.61
CA TYR A 32 -10.32 14.82 -15.69
C TYR A 32 -9.54 15.99 -15.05
N TYR A 33 -8.31 15.73 -14.60
CA TYR A 33 -7.48 16.73 -13.92
C TYR A 33 -6.67 17.62 -14.89
N TYR A 34 -6.43 17.15 -16.12
CA TYR A 34 -5.62 17.83 -17.12
C TYR A 34 -6.34 17.91 -18.47
N ARG A 35 -7.42 18.69 -18.51
CA ARG A 35 -8.25 18.86 -19.71
C ARG A 35 -7.52 19.51 -20.89
N ASP A 36 -6.63 20.46 -20.62
CA ASP A 36 -6.15 21.37 -21.65
C ASP A 36 -4.74 21.08 -22.16
N TRP A 37 -3.89 20.40 -21.38
CA TRP A 37 -2.59 19.87 -21.84
C TRP A 37 -1.91 19.12 -20.69
N GLN A 38 -1.19 18.05 -21.02
CA GLN A 38 -0.15 17.52 -20.14
C GLN A 38 1.22 17.78 -20.78
N PRO A 39 2.10 18.56 -20.15
CA PRO A 39 3.48 18.59 -20.56
C PRO A 39 4.05 17.17 -20.42
N PRO A 40 4.73 16.61 -21.44
CA PRO A 40 5.46 15.34 -21.30
C PRO A 40 6.38 15.28 -20.06
N ALA A 41 6.86 16.45 -19.63
CA ALA A 41 7.62 16.62 -18.39
C ALA A 41 6.84 16.22 -17.12
N TYR A 42 5.52 16.44 -17.06
CA TYR A 42 4.73 16.09 -15.89
C TYR A 42 4.52 14.58 -15.76
N ALA A 43 4.31 13.88 -16.88
CA ALA A 43 4.25 12.42 -16.90
C ALA A 43 5.57 11.81 -16.40
N ALA A 44 6.70 12.32 -16.90
CA ALA A 44 8.02 11.89 -16.43
C ALA A 44 8.25 12.19 -14.94
N HIS A 45 7.84 13.37 -14.47
CA HIS A 45 7.92 13.73 -13.04
C HIS A 45 7.12 12.77 -12.17
N LEU A 46 5.89 12.45 -12.56
CA LEU A 46 5.00 11.56 -11.81
C LEU A 46 5.54 10.12 -11.77
N SER A 47 6.06 9.61 -12.89
CA SER A 47 6.73 8.31 -12.93
C SER A 47 7.96 8.27 -12.00
N HIS A 48 8.78 9.31 -12.02
CA HIS A 48 9.92 9.46 -11.11
C HIS A 48 9.48 9.49 -9.63
N CYS A 49 8.42 10.23 -9.28
CA CYS A 49 7.91 10.30 -7.91
C CYS A 49 7.42 8.93 -7.41
N GLN A 50 6.69 8.19 -8.25
CA GLN A 50 6.22 6.85 -7.90
C GLN A 50 7.39 5.88 -7.67
N GLU A 51 8.40 5.93 -8.55
CA GLU A 51 9.59 5.10 -8.39
C GLU A 51 10.35 5.43 -7.10
N ALA A 52 10.49 6.72 -6.77
CA ALA A 52 11.13 7.15 -5.53
C ALA A 52 10.38 6.62 -4.29
N LEU A 53 9.04 6.67 -4.29
CA LEU A 53 8.22 6.12 -3.21
C LEU A 53 8.34 4.59 -3.13
N ALA A 54 8.32 3.88 -4.26
CA ALA A 54 8.47 2.43 -4.30
C ALA A 54 9.83 2.00 -3.72
N ARG A 55 10.92 2.68 -4.11
CA ARG A 55 12.25 2.44 -3.55
C ARG A 55 12.28 2.69 -2.04
N TRP A 56 11.67 3.77 -1.57
CA TRP A 56 11.62 4.06 -0.14
C TRP A 56 10.87 2.97 0.64
N LEU A 57 9.70 2.53 0.16
CA LEU A 57 8.93 1.44 0.76
C LEU A 57 9.68 0.10 0.74
N MET A 58 10.45 -0.18 -0.31
CA MET A 58 11.29 -1.39 -0.37
C MET A 58 12.49 -1.31 0.58
N CYS A 59 13.10 -0.13 0.76
CA CYS A 59 14.23 0.04 1.68
C CYS A 59 13.80 0.06 3.15
N ARG A 60 12.59 0.54 3.45
CA ARG A 60 12.05 0.66 4.81
C ARG A 60 10.62 0.12 4.84
N PRO A 61 10.42 -1.19 4.63
CA PRO A 61 9.09 -1.76 4.63
C PRO A 61 8.50 -1.72 6.04
N SER A 62 7.19 -1.47 6.13
CA SER A 62 6.44 -1.71 7.36
C SER A 62 6.41 -3.22 7.63
N MET A 63 6.80 -3.61 8.84
CA MET A 63 6.72 -4.99 9.33
C MET A 63 5.45 -5.26 10.14
N ASP A 64 4.54 -4.28 10.20
CA ASP A 64 3.23 -4.46 10.82
C ASP A 64 2.41 -5.50 10.05
N LEU A 65 1.51 -6.16 10.77
CA LEU A 65 0.55 -7.11 10.20
C LEU A 65 -0.81 -6.44 10.06
N ILE A 66 -1.39 -6.56 8.88
CA ILE A 66 -2.77 -6.18 8.61
C ILE A 66 -3.63 -7.44 8.64
N LYS A 67 -4.73 -7.38 9.39
CA LYS A 67 -5.65 -8.48 9.57
C LYS A 67 -6.74 -8.41 8.50
N PHE A 68 -7.24 -9.57 8.10
CA PHE A 68 -8.46 -9.68 7.32
C PHE A 68 -9.59 -10.16 8.22
N ASP A 69 -10.72 -9.45 8.19
CA ASP A 69 -11.94 -9.80 8.91
C ASP A 69 -13.06 -10.19 7.95
N TRP A 70 -13.96 -11.05 8.42
CA TRP A 70 -15.19 -11.35 7.71
C TRP A 70 -16.21 -10.25 8.00
N VAL A 71 -16.56 -9.52 6.94
CA VAL A 71 -17.60 -8.48 6.99
C VAL A 71 -18.88 -9.07 6.39
N GLU A 72 -20.03 -8.70 6.95
CA GLU A 72 -21.33 -9.09 6.40
C GLU A 72 -21.43 -8.69 4.92
N ASP A 73 -22.09 -9.52 4.10
CA ASP A 73 -22.26 -9.37 2.66
C ASP A 73 -20.99 -9.43 1.78
N HIS A 74 -19.83 -9.74 2.36
CA HIS A 74 -18.59 -9.96 1.60
C HIS A 74 -18.30 -11.46 1.41
N SER A 75 -18.14 -11.89 0.16
CA SER A 75 -17.78 -13.28 -0.18
C SER A 75 -16.33 -13.66 0.15
N ARG A 76 -15.50 -12.67 0.49
CA ARG A 76 -14.07 -12.81 0.84
C ARG A 76 -13.78 -11.89 2.02
N PRO A 77 -12.83 -12.26 2.90
CA PRO A 77 -12.51 -11.44 4.05
C PRO A 77 -11.91 -10.11 3.58
N PHE A 78 -12.27 -9.05 4.26
CA PHE A 78 -11.93 -7.67 3.94
C PHE A 78 -10.79 -7.19 4.84
N LEU A 79 -9.97 -6.27 4.33
CA LEU A 79 -8.88 -5.70 5.09
C LEU A 79 -9.42 -4.83 6.23
N ASP A 80 -8.96 -5.11 7.44
CA ASP A 80 -9.16 -4.22 8.58
C ASP A 80 -8.19 -3.03 8.45
N PHE A 81 -8.75 -1.84 8.23
CA PHE A 81 -7.99 -0.60 8.05
C PHE A 81 -7.70 0.12 9.37
N GLU A 82 -8.19 -0.36 10.52
CA GLU A 82 -7.88 0.18 11.84
C GLU A 82 -6.49 -0.30 12.34
N ILE A 83 -5.48 -0.10 11.51
CA ILE A 83 -4.12 -0.55 11.80
C ILE A 83 -3.45 0.49 12.71
N THR A 84 -3.27 0.15 13.99
CA THR A 84 -2.39 0.92 14.87
C THR A 84 -0.95 0.57 14.57
N ARG A 85 -0.30 1.40 13.73
CA ARG A 85 1.12 1.23 13.41
C ARG A 85 1.97 1.43 14.66
N ARG A 86 2.84 0.48 14.95
CA ARG A 86 3.79 0.59 16.07
C ARG A 86 5.20 0.75 15.51
N CYS A 87 5.97 1.65 16.12
CA CYS A 87 7.37 1.75 15.78
C CYS A 87 8.06 0.43 16.12
N MET A 88 8.94 -0.02 15.22
CA MET A 88 9.77 -1.19 15.44
C MET A 88 10.68 -0.94 16.66
N ASP A 89 10.64 -1.86 17.63
CA ASP A 89 11.57 -1.87 18.75
C ASP A 89 12.91 -2.45 18.27
N PHE A 90 13.88 -1.56 18.03
CA PHE A 90 15.20 -1.96 17.55
C PHE A 90 16.00 -2.73 18.60
N GLU A 91 15.76 -2.50 19.89
CA GLU A 91 16.46 -3.21 20.96
C GLU A 91 16.00 -4.66 21.06
N ALA A 92 14.71 -4.92 20.81
CA ALA A 92 14.15 -6.27 20.74
C ALA A 92 14.70 -7.10 19.57
N LEU A 93 15.24 -6.48 18.52
CA LEU A 93 15.84 -7.17 17.37
C LEU A 93 17.31 -7.56 17.57
N LEU A 94 17.97 -6.99 18.59
CA LEU A 94 19.37 -7.25 18.90
C LEU A 94 19.56 -8.35 19.96
N ALA A 95 18.46 -8.91 20.49
CA ALA A 95 18.44 -9.92 21.54
C ALA A 95 18.56 -11.37 21.03
#